data_AF-A0AA96YL32-F1
#
_entry.id   AF-A0AA96YL32-F1
#
_cell.length_a   1.000
_cell.length_b   1.000
_cell.length_c   1.000
_cell.angle_alpha   90.00
_cell.angle_beta   90.00
_cell.angle_gamma   90.00
#
_symmetry.space_group_name_H-M   'P 1'
#
loop_
_entity.id
_entity.type
_entity.pdbx_description
1 polymer ?
#
loop_
_entity_poly.entity_id
_entity_poly.type
_entity_poly.pdbx_seq_one_letter_code
_entity_poly.pdbx_strand_id
1 'polypeptide(L)'
;MKGLNLPRYSDDELIEFLKPFQKNILRELLSRYDDESAARVWLSSSGPSGLRPFGGEQEVNGAPFYKLFKAEFRAFICGAERYRDEREKLMECANPVAGFVVCAISATIATTLGVAVSLIVPAVALLLRVVGKMGVNAWCSIGG
;
A
#
# COMPACT_ATOMS: atom_id res chain seq x y z
N MET A 1 16.87 -11.22 -6.22
CA MET A 1 16.29 -9.90 -6.55
C MET A 1 16.53 -8.99 -5.36
N LYS A 2 17.11 -7.79 -5.55
CA LYS A 2 17.23 -6.81 -4.45
C LYS A 2 15.91 -6.01 -4.39
N GLY A 3 15.30 -5.96 -3.21
CA GLY A 3 14.09 -5.15 -2.97
C GLY A 3 14.37 -3.66 -3.11
N LEU A 4 13.32 -2.84 -3.10
CA LEU A 4 13.42 -1.38 -3.19
C LEU A 4 14.22 -0.82 -2.00
N ASN A 5 15.18 0.07 -2.27
CA ASN A 5 15.98 0.70 -1.22
C ASN A 5 15.35 2.05 -0.81
N LEU A 6 14.41 2.03 0.12
CA LEU A 6 13.73 3.25 0.56
C LEU A 6 14.54 3.98 1.65
N PRO A 7 14.54 5.33 1.64
CA PRO A 7 14.96 6.11 2.81
C PRO A 7 14.14 5.72 4.04
N ARG A 8 14.71 5.95 5.22
CA ARG A 8 13.99 5.71 6.48
C ARG A 8 13.03 6.87 6.74
N TYR A 9 11.73 6.62 6.57
CA TYR A 9 10.67 7.53 6.97
C TYR A 9 10.15 7.18 8.37
N SER A 10 9.73 8.19 9.12
CA SER A 10 8.91 8.00 10.31
C SER A 10 7.48 7.60 9.94
N ASP A 11 6.78 7.03 10.92
CA ASP A 11 5.39 6.64 10.76
C ASP A 11 4.51 7.82 10.36
N ASP A 12 4.72 9.00 10.97
CA ASP A 12 3.90 10.19 10.73
C ASP A 12 4.15 10.79 9.34
N GLU A 13 5.40 10.81 8.86
CA GLU A 13 5.72 11.33 7.51
C GLU A 13 4.96 10.60 6.40
N LEU A 14 4.68 9.31 6.59
CA LEU A 14 3.93 8.47 5.63
C LEU A 14 2.43 8.75 5.62
N ILE A 15 1.89 9.51 6.57
CA ILE A 15 0.45 9.81 6.67
C ILE A 15 0.15 11.31 6.70
N GLU A 16 1.10 12.17 7.07
CA GLU A 16 0.88 13.62 7.22
C GLU A 16 0.48 14.33 5.92
N PHE A 17 0.99 13.86 4.77
CA PHE A 17 0.69 14.45 3.47
C PHE A 17 -0.73 14.14 2.96
N LEU A 18 -1.43 13.20 3.61
CA LEU A 18 -2.79 12.82 3.22
C LEU A 18 -3.79 13.96 3.49
N LYS A 19 -4.93 13.93 2.77
CA LYS A 19 -6.01 14.89 2.99
C LYS A 19 -6.55 14.77 4.42
N PRO A 20 -7.01 15.87 5.06
CA PRO A 20 -7.50 15.85 6.44
C PRO A 20 -8.53 14.75 6.72
N PHE A 21 -9.49 14.55 5.82
CA PHE A 21 -10.49 13.49 5.93
C PHE A 21 -9.87 12.08 5.97
N GLN A 22 -8.91 11.79 5.09
CA GLN A 22 -8.20 10.50 5.07
C GLN A 22 -7.41 10.30 6.36
N LYS A 23 -6.70 11.33 6.85
CA LYS A 23 -5.97 11.27 8.12
C LYS A 23 -6.87 10.97 9.31
N ASN A 24 -8.04 11.59 9.38
CA ASN A 24 -8.98 11.38 10.48
C ASN A 24 -9.49 9.94 10.52
N ILE A 25 -9.88 9.39 9.37
CA ILE A 25 -10.30 7.98 9.27
C ILE A 25 -9.13 7.05 9.63
N LEU A 26 -7.94 7.30 9.10
CA LEU A 26 -6.78 6.46 9.40
C LEU A 26 -6.42 6.48 10.88
N ARG A 27 -6.48 7.63 11.55
CA ARG A 27 -6.23 7.72 13.00
C ARG A 27 -7.25 6.91 13.80
N GLU A 28 -8.52 6.93 13.42
CA GLU A 28 -9.53 6.08 14.05
C GLU A 28 -9.22 4.60 13.83
N LEU A 29 -8.87 4.19 12.60
CA LEU A 29 -8.49 2.82 12.30
C LEU A 29 -7.26 2.37 13.10
N LEU A 30 -6.22 3.21 13.17
CA LEU A 30 -4.98 2.93 13.89
C LEU A 30 -5.15 2.90 15.40
N SER A 31 -6.23 3.48 15.94
CA SER A 31 -6.58 3.32 17.36
C SER A 31 -7.16 1.95 17.69
N ARG A 32 -7.60 1.19 16.68
CA ARG A 32 -8.30 -0.10 16.83
C ARG A 32 -7.56 -1.28 16.21
N TYR A 33 -6.72 -1.02 15.22
CA TYR A 33 -6.06 -2.02 14.39
C TYR A 33 -4.58 -1.69 14.21
N ASP A 34 -3.75 -2.71 14.00
CA ASP A 34 -2.40 -2.53 13.50
C ASP A 34 -2.40 -1.99 12.06
N ASP A 35 -1.26 -1.54 11.57
CA ASP A 35 -1.14 -0.90 10.25
C ASP A 35 -1.62 -1.79 9.09
N GLU A 36 -1.33 -3.10 9.14
CA GLU A 36 -1.72 -4.03 8.07
C GLU A 36 -3.23 -4.26 8.09
N SER A 37 -3.78 -4.52 9.28
CA SER A 37 -5.22 -4.68 9.48
C SER A 37 -5.99 -3.41 9.13
N ALA A 38 -5.46 -2.23 9.48
CA ALA A 38 -6.03 -0.93 9.13
C ALA A 38 -6.08 -0.75 7.60
N ALA A 39 -5.04 -1.18 6.87
CA ALA A 39 -5.03 -1.11 5.40
C ALA A 39 -6.11 -2.00 4.78
N ARG A 40 -6.31 -3.19 5.34
CA ARG A 40 -7.38 -4.11 4.95
C ARG A 40 -8.76 -3.50 5.19
N VAL A 41 -8.99 -2.94 6.38
CA VAL A 41 -10.27 -2.29 6.72
C VAL A 41 -10.51 -1.08 5.81
N TRP A 42 -9.50 -0.24 5.59
CA TRP A 42 -9.59 0.89 4.67
C TRP A 42 -10.06 0.46 3.27
N LEU A 43 -9.39 -0.52 2.66
CA LEU A 43 -9.75 -0.99 1.31
C LEU A 43 -11.08 -1.74 1.26
N SER A 44 -11.51 -2.37 2.36
CA SER A 44 -12.84 -2.98 2.46
C SER A 44 -13.97 -1.96 2.54
N SER A 45 -13.73 -0.83 3.22
CA SER A 45 -14.71 0.22 3.44
C SER A 45 -14.84 1.20 2.26
N SER A 46 -13.77 1.33 1.46
CA SER A 46 -13.65 2.32 0.39
C SER A 46 -13.56 1.68 -1.02
N GLY A 47 -13.57 0.35 -1.12
CA GLY A 47 -13.44 -0.37 -2.38
C GLY A 47 -14.63 -0.22 -3.33
N PRO A 48 -14.47 -0.46 -4.66
CA PRO A 48 -15.58 -0.48 -5.58
C PRO A 48 -16.58 -1.56 -5.17
N SER A 49 -17.84 -1.18 -4.94
CA SER A 49 -18.96 -2.04 -4.54
C SER A 49 -19.32 -3.14 -5.57
N GLY A 50 -18.53 -3.28 -6.64
CA GLY A 50 -18.80 -4.10 -7.82
C GLY A 50 -18.02 -5.41 -7.94
N LEU A 51 -17.04 -5.69 -7.07
CA LEU A 51 -16.36 -7.00 -7.04
C LEU A 51 -17.22 -8.02 -6.27
N ARG A 52 -18.44 -8.28 -6.73
CA ARG A 52 -19.25 -9.41 -6.26
C ARG A 52 -18.75 -10.68 -6.93
N PRO A 53 -18.23 -11.69 -6.20
CA PRO A 53 -18.08 -13.01 -6.78
C PRO A 53 -19.49 -13.56 -7.05
N PHE A 54 -19.76 -13.92 -8.30
CA PHE A 54 -20.94 -14.69 -8.64
C PHE A 54 -20.76 -16.10 -8.02
N GLY A 55 -21.54 -16.42 -6.98
CA GLY A 55 -21.76 -17.81 -6.52
C GLY A 55 -20.75 -18.42 -5.53
N GLY A 56 -20.38 -17.76 -4.43
CA GLY A 56 -19.61 -18.39 -3.34
C GLY A 56 -19.76 -17.65 -2.00
N GLU A 57 -19.67 -18.39 -0.89
CA GLU A 57 -19.90 -17.93 0.50
C GLU A 57 -19.28 -16.57 0.86
N GLN A 58 -19.96 -15.84 1.76
CA GLN A 58 -19.58 -14.51 2.22
C GLN A 58 -18.22 -14.52 2.97
N GLU A 59 -17.10 -14.35 2.25
CA GLU A 59 -15.89 -13.80 2.85
C GLU A 59 -16.04 -12.28 2.95
N VAL A 60 -16.10 -11.78 4.19
CA VAL A 60 -16.09 -10.36 4.61
C VAL A 60 -15.64 -9.39 3.50
N ASN A 61 -16.62 -8.66 2.95
CA ASN A 61 -16.55 -7.73 1.81
C ASN A 61 -15.30 -6.83 1.79
N GLY A 62 -14.20 -7.31 1.21
CA GLY A 62 -12.93 -6.57 1.06
C GLY A 62 -11.67 -7.45 1.12
N ALA A 63 -11.79 -8.68 1.63
CA ALA A 63 -10.69 -9.64 1.66
C ALA A 63 -10.09 -9.97 0.27
N PRO A 64 -10.89 -10.14 -0.81
CA PRO A 64 -10.33 -10.46 -2.13
C PRO A 64 -9.54 -9.30 -2.73
N PHE A 65 -10.06 -8.07 -2.66
CA PHE A 65 -9.38 -6.90 -3.20
C PHE A 65 -8.10 -6.56 -2.41
N TYR A 66 -8.15 -6.66 -1.07
CA TYR A 66 -6.96 -6.48 -0.25
C TYR A 66 -5.87 -7.49 -0.59
N LYS A 67 -6.20 -8.77 -0.82
CA LYS A 67 -5.25 -9.80 -1.25
C LYS A 67 -4.57 -9.41 -2.57
N LEU A 68 -5.34 -8.97 -3.58
CA LEU A 68 -4.81 -8.49 -4.86
C LEU A 68 -3.91 -7.26 -4.70
N PHE A 69 -4.37 -6.27 -3.93
CA PHE A 69 -3.58 -5.09 -3.62
C PHE A 69 -2.25 -5.43 -2.93
N LYS A 70 -2.30 -6.29 -1.90
CA LYS A 70 -1.10 -6.71 -1.16
C LYS A 70 -0.13 -7.47 -2.06
N ALA A 71 -0.63 -8.30 -2.97
CA ALA A 71 0.19 -9.01 -3.96
C ALA A 71 0.90 -8.03 -4.90
N GLU A 72 0.20 -7.03 -5.43
CA GLU A 72 0.79 -6.00 -6.30
C GLU A 72 1.78 -5.10 -5.55
N PHE A 73 1.43 -4.66 -4.34
CA PHE A 73 2.33 -3.91 -3.48
C PHE A 73 3.62 -4.70 -3.19
N ARG A 74 3.49 -5.98 -2.88
CA ARG A 74 4.64 -6.86 -2.66
C ARG A 74 5.48 -7.02 -3.93
N ALA A 75 4.85 -7.23 -5.08
CA ALA A 75 5.56 -7.32 -6.36
C ALA A 75 6.39 -6.06 -6.64
N PHE A 76 5.85 -4.87 -6.34
CA PHE A 76 6.58 -3.62 -6.43
C PHE A 76 7.75 -3.58 -5.43
N ILE A 77 7.49 -3.71 -4.13
CA ILE A 77 8.53 -3.57 -3.08
C ILE A 77 9.64 -4.62 -3.19
N CYS A 78 9.28 -5.87 -3.52
CA CYS A 78 10.20 -7.01 -3.58
C CYS A 78 10.89 -7.18 -4.93
N GLY A 79 10.55 -6.33 -5.89
CA GLY A 79 11.32 -6.16 -7.11
C GLY A 79 11.01 -7.13 -8.22
N ALA A 80 9.73 -7.37 -8.45
CA ALA A 80 9.26 -7.98 -9.69
C ALA A 80 9.74 -7.17 -10.91
N GLU A 81 10.11 -7.88 -11.99
CA GLU A 81 10.71 -7.27 -13.18
C GLU A 81 9.77 -6.27 -13.86
N ARG A 82 8.45 -6.52 -13.82
CA ARG A 82 7.43 -5.62 -14.39
C ARG A 82 7.42 -4.21 -13.79
N TYR A 83 8.05 -4.02 -12.63
CA TYR A 83 8.16 -2.73 -11.94
C TYR A 83 9.57 -2.19 -11.90
N ARG A 84 10.46 -2.70 -12.76
CA ARG A 84 11.85 -2.27 -12.77
C ARG A 84 11.97 -0.78 -13.11
N ASP A 85 11.37 -0.35 -14.21
CA ASP A 85 11.50 1.03 -14.70
C ASP A 85 10.90 2.05 -13.73
N GLU A 86 9.74 1.76 -13.14
CA GLU A 86 9.10 2.64 -12.16
C GLU A 86 9.93 2.75 -10.87
N ARG A 87 10.57 1.66 -10.44
CA ARG A 87 11.48 1.70 -9.28
C ARG A 87 12.77 2.44 -9.59
N GLU A 88 13.37 2.23 -10.76
CA GLU A 88 14.56 2.96 -11.18
C GLU A 88 14.28 4.46 -11.18
N LYS A 89 13.18 4.90 -11.81
CA LYS A 89 12.74 6.30 -11.80
C LYS A 89 12.47 6.86 -10.41
N LEU A 90 11.83 6.07 -9.54
CA LEU A 90 11.59 6.49 -8.15
C LEU A 90 12.90 6.72 -7.38
N MET A 91 13.93 5.94 -7.69
CA MET A 91 15.24 5.99 -7.04
C MET A 91 16.22 7.00 -7.67
N GLU A 92 15.90 7.60 -8.83
CA GLU A 92 16.66 8.73 -9.39
C GLU A 92 16.66 9.95 -8.45
N CYS A 93 15.63 10.07 -7.63
CA CYS A 93 15.61 11.05 -6.55
C CYS A 93 16.52 10.56 -5.41
N ALA A 94 17.57 11.32 -5.07
CA ALA A 94 18.53 10.92 -4.04
C ALA A 94 17.92 10.82 -2.62
N ASN A 95 16.94 11.66 -2.30
CA ASN A 95 16.21 11.62 -1.04
C ASN A 95 14.74 12.03 -1.25
N PRO A 96 13.90 11.15 -1.83
CA PRO A 96 12.52 11.48 -2.11
C PRO A 96 11.75 11.69 -0.80
N VAL A 97 10.87 12.68 -0.78
CA VAL A 97 9.97 12.90 0.37
C VAL A 97 8.95 11.77 0.47
N ALA A 98 8.53 11.42 1.69
CA ALA A 98 7.61 10.31 1.95
C ALA A 98 6.35 10.37 1.09
N GLY A 99 5.70 11.54 1.01
CA GLY A 99 4.50 11.72 0.20
C GLY A 99 4.71 11.45 -1.30
N PHE A 100 5.89 11.76 -1.84
CA PHE A 100 6.22 11.44 -3.24
C PHE A 100 6.33 9.94 -3.44
N VAL A 101 7.03 9.24 -2.55
CA VAL A 101 7.15 7.77 -2.58
C VAL A 101 5.78 7.09 -2.50
N VAL A 102 4.94 7.50 -1.55
CA VAL A 102 3.60 6.93 -1.41
C VAL A 102 2.79 7.18 -2.67
N CYS A 103 2.79 8.41 -3.21
CA CYS A 103 2.03 8.74 -4.42
C CYS A 103 2.51 7.97 -5.64
N ALA A 104 3.82 7.86 -5.86
CA ALA A 104 4.39 7.15 -7.00
C ALA A 104 4.02 5.67 -6.98
N ILE A 105 4.23 4.99 -5.84
CA ILE A 105 3.86 3.58 -5.67
C ILE A 105 2.35 3.39 -5.86
N SER A 106 1.55 4.29 -5.30
CA SER A 106 0.09 4.22 -5.41
C SER A 106 -0.40 4.39 -6.83
N ALA A 107 0.20 5.28 -7.61
CA ALA A 107 -0.15 5.48 -9.01
C ALA A 107 0.12 4.21 -9.82
N THR A 108 1.32 3.63 -9.69
CA THR A 108 1.68 2.39 -10.39
C THR A 108 0.75 1.22 -10.04
N ILE A 109 0.48 1.01 -8.75
CA ILE A 109 -0.40 -0.07 -8.29
C ILE A 109 -1.85 0.18 -8.73
N ALA A 110 -2.36 1.40 -8.59
CA ALA A 110 -3.72 1.75 -8.98
C ALA A 110 -3.96 1.55 -10.48
N THR A 111 -2.99 1.93 -11.33
CA THR A 111 -3.03 1.65 -12.78
C THR A 111 -3.04 0.16 -13.06
N THR A 112 -2.22 -0.62 -12.35
CA THR A 112 -2.18 -2.09 -12.51
C THR A 112 -3.52 -2.74 -12.14
N LEU A 113 -4.16 -2.27 -11.08
CA LEU A 113 -5.41 -2.83 -10.56
C LEU A 113 -6.67 -2.22 -11.18
N GLY A 114 -6.54 -1.18 -12.01
CA GLY A 114 -7.69 -0.49 -12.63
C GLY A 114 -8.58 0.26 -11.64
N VAL A 115 -7.99 0.88 -10.61
CA VAL A 115 -8.73 1.59 -9.55
C VAL A 115 -8.27 3.04 -9.39
N ALA A 116 -9.04 3.84 -8.64
CA ALA A 116 -8.66 5.22 -8.34
C ALA A 116 -7.44 5.29 -7.41
N VAL A 117 -6.47 6.15 -7.75
CA VAL A 117 -5.25 6.36 -6.93
C VAL A 117 -5.60 6.80 -5.50
N SER A 118 -6.63 7.63 -5.33
CA SER A 118 -7.10 8.14 -4.03
C SER A 118 -7.58 7.05 -3.06
N LEU A 119 -8.01 5.89 -3.59
CA LEU A 119 -8.34 4.71 -2.80
C LEU A 119 -7.08 3.98 -2.29
N ILE A 120 -6.05 3.92 -3.13
CA ILE A 120 -4.84 3.14 -2.88
C ILE A 120 -3.86 3.87 -1.95
N VAL A 121 -3.77 5.19 -2.06
CA VAL A 121 -2.79 6.02 -1.33
C VAL A 121 -2.74 5.74 0.19
N PRO A 122 -3.87 5.74 0.93
CA PRO A 122 -3.84 5.45 2.36
C PRO A 122 -3.41 4.02 2.70
N ALA A 123 -3.75 3.03 1.86
CA ALA A 123 -3.34 1.65 2.06
C ALA A 123 -1.83 1.46 1.82
N VAL A 124 -1.27 2.14 0.82
CA VAL A 124 0.17 2.12 0.55
C VAL A 124 0.95 2.78 1.68
N ALA A 125 0.48 3.92 2.19
CA ALA A 125 1.08 4.57 3.37
C ALA A 125 1.17 3.62 4.56
N LEU A 126 0.08 2.92 4.88
CA LEU A 126 0.04 1.96 5.97
C LEU A 126 0.98 0.77 5.75
N LEU A 127 0.98 0.16 4.56
CA LEU A 127 1.91 -0.94 4.28
C LEU A 127 3.38 -0.51 4.24
N LEU A 128 3.67 0.74 3.88
CA LEU A 128 5.04 1.27 3.97
C LEU A 128 5.48 1.45 5.42
N ARG A 129 4.57 1.78 6.36
CA ARG A 129 4.89 1.77 7.81
C ARG A 129 5.23 0.36 8.29
N VAL A 130 4.46 -0.63 7.85
CA VAL A 130 4.71 -2.06 8.11
C VAL A 130 6.10 -2.47 7.60
N VAL A 131 6.41 -2.15 6.34
CA VAL A 131 7.73 -2.40 5.72
C VAL A 131 8.85 -1.64 6.44
N GLY A 132 8.63 -0.38 6.84
CA GLY A 132 9.61 0.45 7.55
C GLY A 132 9.96 -0.11 8.93
N LYS A 133 8.99 -0.72 9.63
CA LYS A 133 9.19 -1.35 10.95
C LYS A 133 9.98 -2.65 10.88
N MET A 134 9.77 -3.48 9.85
CA MET A 134 10.43 -4.79 9.73
C MET A 134 11.65 -4.82 8.81
N GLY A 135 11.75 -3.87 7.87
CA GLY A 135 12.72 -3.85 6.78
C GLY A 135 12.25 -4.62 5.53
N VAL A 136 12.64 -4.11 4.35
CA VAL A 136 12.24 -4.66 3.05
C VAL A 136 12.63 -6.14 2.89
N ASN A 137 13.82 -6.53 3.34
CA ASN A 137 14.27 -7.92 3.22
C ASN A 137 13.39 -8.90 4.03
N ALA A 138 13.00 -8.52 5.24
CA ALA A 138 12.13 -9.33 6.07
C ALA A 138 10.73 -9.44 5.46
N TRP A 139 10.16 -8.31 5.02
CA TRP A 139 8.88 -8.29 4.32
C TRP A 139 8.90 -9.25 3.13
N CYS A 140 9.92 -9.16 2.28
CA CYS A 140 10.05 -9.97 1.07
C CYS A 140 10.38 -11.44 1.33
N SER A 141 10.75 -11.82 2.56
CA SER A 141 11.02 -13.22 2.92
C SER A 141 9.80 -13.92 3.55
N ILE A 142 8.92 -13.19 4.24
CA ILE A 142 7.86 -13.78 5.09
C ILE A 142 6.51 -13.95 4.35
N GLY A 143 6.21 -13.11 3.36
CA GLY A 143 4.86 -13.04 2.75
C GLY A 143 4.65 -13.84 1.46
N GLY A 144 5.05 -15.11 1.40
CA GLY A 144 4.74 -16.03 0.29
C GLY A 144 3.36 -16.65 0.43
#